data_AF-A0A1E2UNT2-F1
#
_entry.id   AF-A0A1E2UNT2-F1
#
_cell.length_a   1.000
_cell.length_b   1.000
_cell.length_c   1.000
_cell.angle_alpha   90.00
_cell.angle_beta   90.00
_cell.angle_gamma   90.00
#
_symmetry.space_group_name_H-M   'P 1'
#
loop_
_entity.id
_entity.type
_entity.pdbx_description
1 polymer ?
#
loop_
_entity_poly.entity_id
_entity_poly.type
_entity_poly.pdbx_seq_one_letter_code
_entity_poly.pdbx_strand_id
1 'polypeptide(L)'
;MDPTMLAFERFSMGIMDFLLMWILPLSGYLMIIGNEWWPVLALVGGAVYLYIPGCFSITRIVLGKRGLKIGTRSALITAYVLAVLWTVDALVMMSLAVKALNL
;
A
#
# COMPACT_ATOMS: atom_id res chain seq x y z
N MET A 1 4.11 -23.39 13.62
CA MET A 1 4.67 -22.08 13.24
C MET A 1 5.45 -21.56 14.43
N ASP A 2 6.68 -21.12 14.24
CA ASP A 2 7.50 -20.58 15.32
C ASP A 2 6.82 -19.32 15.90
N PRO A 3 6.54 -19.24 17.22
CA PRO A 3 5.90 -18.09 17.85
C PRO A 3 6.69 -16.79 17.64
N THR A 4 8.01 -16.86 17.48
CA THR A 4 8.90 -15.73 17.18
C THR A 4 8.61 -15.16 15.80
N MET A 5 8.39 -16.03 14.82
CA MET A 5 8.06 -15.64 13.45
C MET A 5 6.67 -15.00 13.37
N LEU A 6 5.73 -15.49 14.17
CA LEU A 6 4.37 -14.94 14.26
C LEU A 6 4.36 -13.53 14.87
N ALA A 7 5.22 -13.27 15.87
CA ALA A 7 5.40 -11.93 16.45
C ALA A 7 6.07 -10.97 15.45
N PHE A 8 7.12 -11.41 14.75
CA PHE A 8 7.80 -10.62 13.72
C PHE A 8 6.86 -10.24 12.57
N GLU A 9 6.13 -11.20 12.02
CA GLU A 9 5.20 -10.97 10.91
C GLU A 9 4.03 -10.06 11.30
N ARG A 10 3.53 -10.13 12.54
CA ARG A 10 2.41 -9.27 12.98
C ARG A 10 2.85 -7.86 13.33
N PHE A 11 3.96 -7.70 14.04
CA PHE A 11 4.35 -6.39 14.57
C PHE A 11 5.31 -5.69 13.63
N SER A 12 6.40 -6.34 13.22
CA SER A 12 7.43 -5.66 12.41
C SER A 12 6.89 -5.33 11.02
N MET A 13 6.21 -6.26 10.35
CA MET A 13 5.69 -5.99 9.00
C MET A 13 4.63 -4.87 9.00
N GLY A 14 3.66 -4.94 9.93
CA GLY A 14 2.62 -3.91 10.02
C GLY A 14 3.15 -2.52 10.41
N ILE A 15 4.14 -2.46 11.31
CA ILE A 15 4.80 -1.18 11.66
C ILE A 15 5.57 -0.63 10.46
N MET A 16 6.31 -1.48 9.73
CA MET A 16 7.05 -1.04 8.56
C MET A 16 6.12 -0.54 7.45
N ASP A 17 4.99 -1.21 7.20
CA ASP A 17 3.99 -0.75 6.24
C ASP A 17 3.49 0.66 6.61
N PHE A 18 3.15 0.89 7.89
CA PHE A 18 2.72 2.21 8.38
C PHE A 18 3.80 3.27 8.22
N LEU A 19 5.06 2.94 8.53
CA LEU A 19 6.20 3.85 8.37
C LEU A 19 6.50 4.21 6.92
N LEU A 20 5.95 3.49 5.93
CA LEU A 20 6.11 3.80 4.52
C LEU A 20 4.92 4.59 3.94
N MET A 21 3.77 4.63 4.63
CA MET A 21 2.57 5.27 4.09
C MET A 21 2.69 6.79 3.93
N TRP A 22 3.60 7.47 4.63
CA TRP A 22 3.73 8.94 4.51
C TRP A 22 4.33 9.41 3.19
N ILE A 23 4.99 8.51 2.43
CA ILE A 23 5.73 8.88 1.22
C ILE A 23 4.79 9.44 0.14
N LEU A 24 3.64 8.78 -0.09
CA LEU A 24 2.68 9.22 -1.12
C LEU A 24 1.96 10.53 -0.75
N PRO A 25 1.47 10.73 0.50
CA PRO A 25 0.98 12.02 0.96
C PRO A 25 2.02 13.13 0.86
N LEU A 26 3.29 12.88 1.22
CA LEU A 26 4.34 13.89 1.06
C LEU A 26 4.53 14.23 -0.42
N SER A 27 4.55 13.23 -1.30
CA SER A 27 4.61 13.47 -2.75
C SER A 27 3.47 14.37 -3.22
N GLY A 28 2.23 14.09 -2.83
CA GLY A 28 1.07 14.95 -3.15
C GLY A 28 1.23 16.38 -2.63
N TYR A 29 1.74 16.55 -1.40
CA TYR A 29 2.04 17.88 -0.85
C TYR A 29 3.13 18.60 -1.66
N LEU A 30 4.22 17.92 -2.00
CA LEU A 30 5.31 18.49 -2.81
C LEU A 30 4.82 18.89 -4.20
N MET A 31 3.89 18.11 -4.78
CA MET A 31 3.25 18.43 -6.05
C MET A 31 2.47 19.75 -5.97
N ILE A 32 1.71 19.97 -4.88
CA ILE A 32 0.93 21.19 -4.66
C ILE A 32 1.82 22.43 -4.57
N ILE A 33 2.98 22.33 -3.91
CA ILE A 33 3.92 23.45 -3.78
C ILE A 33 4.91 23.57 -4.97
N GLY A 34 4.77 22.73 -6.00
CA GLY A 34 5.60 22.76 -7.20
C GLY A 34 7.05 22.33 -6.99
N ASN A 35 7.34 21.51 -5.96
CA ASN A 35 8.70 21.07 -5.66
C ASN A 35 9.13 19.90 -6.57
N GLU A 36 10.29 20.02 -7.23
CA GLU A 36 10.80 19.07 -8.23
C GLU A 36 10.97 17.62 -7.76
N TRP A 37 11.03 17.37 -6.44
CA TRP A 37 11.15 16.01 -5.89
C TRP A 37 9.83 15.23 -5.86
N TRP A 38 8.69 15.89 -6.10
CA TRP A 38 7.38 15.25 -6.04
C TRP A 38 7.24 14.02 -6.95
N PRO A 39 7.77 13.98 -8.21
CA PRO A 39 7.60 12.84 -9.10
C PRO A 39 8.37 11.61 -8.61
N VAL A 40 9.58 11.80 -8.07
CA VAL A 40 10.39 10.70 -7.53
C VAL A 40 9.68 10.06 -6.34
N LEU A 41 9.18 10.88 -5.41
CA LEU A 41 8.41 10.38 -4.27
C LEU A 41 7.06 9.78 -4.69
N ALA A 42 6.44 10.25 -5.77
CA ALA A 42 5.22 9.66 -6.31
C ALA A 42 5.46 8.23 -6.83
N LEU A 43 6.59 7.99 -7.50
CA LEU A 43 6.97 6.65 -7.97
C LEU A 43 7.27 5.71 -6.79
N VAL A 44 8.05 6.16 -5.81
CA VAL A 44 8.37 5.36 -4.62
C VAL A 44 7.14 5.10 -3.76
N GLY A 45 6.39 6.15 -3.43
CA GLY A 45 5.16 6.07 -2.64
C GLY A 45 4.07 5.28 -3.36
N GLY A 46 3.96 5.43 -4.68
CA GLY A 46 3.02 4.67 -5.50
C GLY A 46 3.34 3.17 -5.48
N ALA A 47 4.61 2.79 -5.60
CA ALA A 47 5.03 1.40 -5.47
C ALA A 47 4.68 0.81 -4.08
N VAL A 48 4.88 1.57 -3.01
CA VAL A 48 4.45 1.18 -1.65
C VAL A 48 2.93 0.98 -1.58
N TYR A 49 2.16 1.93 -2.11
CA TYR A 49 0.70 1.88 -2.11
C TYR A 49 0.12 0.82 -3.05
N LEU A 50 0.91 0.24 -3.96
CA LEU A 50 0.56 -0.97 -4.70
C LEU A 50 0.93 -2.24 -3.93
N TYR A 51 2.11 -2.26 -3.33
CA TYR A 51 2.64 -3.40 -2.56
C TYR A 51 1.72 -3.78 -1.41
N ILE A 52 1.40 -2.80 -0.54
CA ILE A 52 0.60 -2.98 0.68
C ILE A 52 -0.74 -3.67 0.36
N PRO A 53 -1.64 -3.10 -0.46
CA PRO A 53 -2.93 -3.72 -0.75
C PRO A 53 -2.81 -5.04 -1.53
N GLY A 54 -1.76 -5.20 -2.36
CA GLY A 54 -1.44 -6.46 -3.02
C GLY A 54 -1.16 -7.59 -2.01
N CYS A 55 -0.23 -7.37 -1.08
CA CYS A 55 0.11 -8.30 0.00
C CYS A 55 -1.12 -8.64 0.86
N PHE A 56 -1.90 -7.64 1.25
CA PHE A 56 -3.10 -7.83 2.06
C PHE A 56 -4.20 -8.62 1.33
N SER A 57 -4.37 -8.40 0.02
CA SER A 57 -5.38 -9.10 -0.79
C SER A 57 -4.97 -10.55 -1.06
N ILE A 58 -3.72 -10.78 -1.49
CA ILE A 58 -3.18 -12.12 -1.76
C ILE A 58 -3.23 -12.98 -0.50
N THR A 59 -2.81 -12.43 0.65
CA THR A 59 -2.84 -13.15 1.92
C THR A 59 -4.25 -13.62 2.26
N ARG A 60 -5.27 -12.76 2.11
CA ARG A 60 -6.67 -13.14 2.37
C ARG A 60 -7.17 -14.20 1.41
N ILE A 61 -6.82 -14.11 0.12
CA ILE A 61 -7.18 -15.13 -0.88
C ILE A 61 -6.55 -16.48 -0.51
N VAL A 62 -5.27 -16.50 -0.15
CA VAL A 62 -4.56 -17.73 0.23
C VAL A 62 -5.15 -18.35 1.51
N LEU A 63 -5.39 -17.53 2.54
CA LEU A 63 -6.00 -17.98 3.78
C LEU A 63 -7.42 -18.53 3.54
N GLY A 64 -8.22 -17.83 2.74
CA GLY A 64 -9.57 -18.26 2.37
C GLY A 64 -9.59 -19.59 1.62
N LYS A 65 -8.70 -19.78 0.65
CA LYS A 65 -8.54 -21.06 -0.07
C LYS A 65 -8.16 -22.23 0.84
N ARG A 66 -7.53 -21.95 1.99
CA ARG A 66 -7.15 -22.95 3.00
C ARG A 66 -8.21 -23.14 4.10
N GLY A 67 -9.38 -22.49 3.99
CA GLY A 67 -10.43 -22.56 5.00
C GLY A 67 -10.09 -21.86 6.31
N LEU A 68 -9.07 -21.00 6.33
CA LEU A 68 -8.64 -20.26 7.52
C LEU A 68 -9.48 -18.99 7.72
N LYS A 69 -9.67 -18.59 8.98
CA LYS A 69 -10.46 -17.41 9.34
C LYS A 69 -9.77 -16.12 8.86
N ILE A 70 -10.46 -15.33 8.05
CA ILE A 70 -9.97 -14.10 7.38
C ILE A 70 -10.56 -12.81 7.95
N GLY A 71 -11.30 -12.91 9.05
CA GLY A 71 -12.02 -11.80 9.69
C GLY A 71 -13.53 -11.87 9.50
N THR A 72 -14.23 -10.81 9.90
CA THR A 72 -15.68 -10.66 9.66
C THR A 72 -15.94 -10.21 8.22
N ARG A 73 -17.16 -10.45 7.72
CA ARG A 73 -17.57 -10.01 6.37
C ARG A 73 -17.42 -8.50 6.19
N SER A 74 -17.78 -7.70 7.21
CA SER A 74 -17.64 -6.24 7.17
C SER A 74 -16.18 -5.81 7.04
N ALA A 75 -15.28 -6.36 7.86
CA ALA A 75 -13.85 -6.06 7.81
C ALA A 75 -13.22 -6.42 6.45
N LEU A 76 -13.70 -7.50 5.84
CA LEU A 76 -13.23 -7.97 4.54
C LEU A 76 -13.64 -7.03 3.41
N ILE A 77 -14.88 -6.56 3.42
CA ILE A 77 -15.38 -5.55 2.47
C ILE A 77 -14.57 -4.25 2.62
N THR A 78 -14.41 -3.74 3.84
CA THR A 78 -13.63 -2.53 4.10
C THR A 78 -12.20 -2.67 3.60
N ALA A 79 -11.54 -3.80 3.86
CA ALA A 79 -10.18 -4.04 3.40
C ALA A 79 -10.06 -3.99 1.87
N TYR A 80 -10.98 -4.61 1.13
CA TYR A 80 -10.94 -4.58 -0.33
C TYR A 80 -11.29 -3.21 -0.92
N VAL A 81 -12.23 -2.48 -0.32
CA VAL A 81 -12.55 -1.11 -0.75
C VAL A 81 -11.33 -0.20 -0.59
N LEU A 82 -10.68 -0.23 0.58
CA LEU A 82 -9.45 0.53 0.81
C LEU A 82 -8.31 0.10 -0.13
N ALA A 83 -8.20 -1.21 -0.39
CA ALA A 83 -7.20 -1.73 -1.32
C ALA A 83 -7.37 -1.19 -2.74
N VAL A 84 -8.61 -1.12 -3.23
CA VAL A 84 -8.92 -0.54 -4.55
C VAL A 84 -8.59 0.95 -4.56
N LEU A 85 -9.02 1.70 -3.54
CA LEU A 85 -8.74 3.15 -3.47
C LEU A 85 -7.23 3.43 -3.51
N TRP A 86 -6.45 2.77 -2.65
CA TRP A 86 -4.99 2.94 -2.64
C TRP A 86 -4.32 2.54 -3.95
N THR A 87 -4.80 1.47 -4.59
CA THR A 87 -4.30 1.05 -5.91
C THR A 87 -4.55 2.13 -6.96
N VAL A 88 -5.77 2.70 -6.98
CA VAL A 88 -6.12 3.76 -7.93
C VAL A 88 -5.29 5.02 -7.67
N ASP A 89 -5.17 5.46 -6.42
CA ASP A 89 -4.37 6.63 -6.03
C ASP A 89 -2.91 6.47 -6.44
N ALA A 90 -2.32 5.29 -6.20
CA ALA A 90 -0.97 4.97 -6.62
C ALA A 90 -0.79 5.06 -8.14
N LEU A 91 -1.69 4.43 -8.91
CA LEU A 91 -1.61 4.43 -10.37
C LEU A 91 -1.75 5.85 -10.94
N VAL A 92 -2.64 6.67 -10.39
CA VAL A 92 -2.81 8.07 -10.79
C VAL A 92 -1.54 8.86 -10.51
N MET A 93 -1.01 8.81 -9.29
CA MET A 93 0.20 9.54 -8.90
C MET A 93 1.42 9.11 -9.71
N MET A 94 1.59 7.81 -9.94
CA MET A 94 2.67 7.29 -10.78
C MET A 94 2.53 7.75 -12.23
N SER A 95 1.32 7.75 -12.79
CA SER A 95 1.07 8.23 -14.15
C SER A 95 1.40 9.72 -14.30
N LEU A 96 1.04 10.54 -13.30
CA LEU A 96 1.40 11.95 -13.25
C LEU A 96 2.92 12.14 -13.18
N ALA A 97 3.60 11.34 -12.36
CA ALA A 97 5.05 11.39 -12.20
C ALA A 97 5.81 11.00 -13.48
N VAL A 98 5.39 9.93 -14.14
CA VAL A 98 5.92 9.48 -15.43
C VAL A 98 5.80 10.61 -16.46
N LYS A 99 4.61 11.22 -16.57
CA LYS A 99 4.38 12.38 -17.43
C LYS A 99 5.28 13.56 -17.08
N ALA A 100 5.46 13.88 -15.80
CA ALA A 100 6.28 15.00 -15.35
C ALA A 100 7.77 14.80 -15.63
N LEU A 101 8.25 13.56 -15.59
CA LEU A 101 9.64 13.20 -15.85
C LEU A 101 9.93 12.92 -17.34
N ASN A 102 8.92 12.97 -18.21
CA ASN A 102 9.00 12.55 -19.61
C ASN A 102 9.55 11.12 -19.78
N LEU A 103 9.19 10.22 -18.87
CA LEU A 103 9.38 8.77 -18.99
C LEU A 103 8.21 8.14 -19.76
#